data_AF-A0A3P7NN31-F1
#
_entry.id   AF-A0A3P7NN31-F1
#
_cell.length_a   1.000
_cell.length_b   1.000
_cell.length_c   1.000
_cell.angle_alpha   90.00
_cell.angle_beta   90.00
_cell.angle_gamma   90.00
#
_symmetry.space_group_name_H-M   'P 1'
#
loop_
_entity.id
_entity.type
_entity.pdbx_description
1 polymer ?
#
loop_
_entity_poly.entity_id
_entity_poly.type
_entity_poly.pdbx_seq_one_letter_code
_entity_poly.pdbx_strand_id
1 'polypeptide(L)' 'MREIIALHMGQAGVQLGHAIWELACLEHCVSPTGEFNAACGDGPPSEGLESVFLECRNGNYCPRALLLDLEPTVIV' A
#
# COMPACT_ATOMS: atom_id res chain seq x y z
N MET A 1 2.12 -18.29 3.39
CA MET A 1 2.10 -16.86 3.05
C MET A 1 2.95 -16.66 1.81
N ARG A 2 2.51 -15.85 0.85
CA ARG A 2 3.28 -15.49 -0.36
C ARG A 2 3.33 -13.97 -0.41
N GLU A 3 4.48 -13.38 -0.13
CA GLU A 3 4.68 -11.94 -0.18
C GLU A 3 5.00 -11.48 -1.60
N ILE A 4 4.49 -10.30 -1.97
CA ILE A 4 4.73 -9.64 -3.24
C ILE A 4 5.39 -8.28 -2.95
N ILE A 5 6.41 -7.94 -3.75
CA ILE A 5 7.00 -6.59 -3.75
C ILE A 5 6.61 -5.94 -5.08
N ALA A 6 5.89 -4.82 -5.01
CA ALA A 6 5.55 -4.03 -6.18
C ALA A 6 6.68 -3.06 -6.53
N LEU A 7 7.15 -3.09 -7.78
CA LEU A 7 8.16 -2.18 -8.30
C LEU A 7 7.50 -1.22 -9.30
N HIS A 8 7.52 0.06 -9.00
CA HIS A 8 6.97 1.12 -9.84
C HIS A 8 8.12 1.99 -10.34
N MET A 9 8.32 2.04 -11.66
CA MET A 9 9.50 2.67 -12.26
C MET A 9 9.11 3.74 -13.29
N GLY A 10 9.78 4.89 -13.21
CA GLY A 10 9.57 6.05 -14.06
C GLY A 10 8.23 6.76 -13.83
N GLN A 11 8.08 7.95 -14.40
CA GLN A 11 6.94 8.83 -14.16
C GLN A 11 5.58 8.13 -14.27
N ALA A 12 5.33 7.41 -15.37
CA ALA A 12 4.05 6.72 -15.56
C ALA A 12 3.83 5.58 -14.54
N GLY A 13 4.89 4.83 -14.21
CA GLY A 13 4.81 3.72 -13.26
C GLY A 13 4.55 4.20 -11.84
N VAL A 14 5.21 5.29 -11.41
CA VAL A 14 5.02 5.91 -10.10
C VAL A 14 3.62 6.49 -9.96
N GLN A 15 3.12 7.23 -10.95
CA GLN A 15 1.76 7.81 -10.90
C GLN A 15 0.67 6.73 -10.89
N LEU A 16 0.82 5.68 -11.70
CA LEU A 16 -0.09 4.54 -11.66
C LEU A 16 0.01 3.82 -10.30
N GLY A 17 1.23 3.67 -9.77
CA GLY A 17 1.46 3.08 -8.46
C GLY A 17 0.70 3.82 -7.36
N HIS A 18 0.70 5.15 -7.37
CA HIS A 18 -0.05 5.95 -6.42
C HIS A 18 -1.55 5.62 -6.44
N ALA A 19 -2.17 5.56 -7.62
CA ALA A 19 -3.58 5.19 -7.76
C ALA A 19 -3.87 3.74 -7.32
N ILE A 20 -2.95 2.81 -7.62
CA ILE A 20 -3.07 1.40 -7.18
C ILE A 20 -3.05 1.32 -5.65
N TRP A 21 -2.12 2.02 -5.00
CA TRP A 21 -2.00 1.98 -3.54
C TRP A 21 -3.13 2.74 -2.83
N GLU A 22 -3.66 3.82 -3.42
CA GLU A 22 -4.87 4.47 -2.93
C GLU A 22 -6.06 3.51 -2.94
N LEU A 23 -6.27 2.79 -4.05
CA LEU A 23 -7.33 1.80 -4.15
C LEU A 23 -7.11 0.63 -3.17
N ALA A 24 -5.89 0.11 -3.07
CA ALA A 24 -5.56 -0.97 -2.14
C ALA A 24 -5.84 -0.58 -0.68
N CYS A 25 -5.51 0.67 -0.29
CA CYS A 25 -5.84 1.20 1.03
C CYS A 25 -7.36 1.21 1.28
N LEU A 26 -8.16 1.62 0.29
CA LEU A 26 -9.62 1.62 0.39
C LEU A 26 -10.20 0.21 0.50
N GLU A 27 -9.74 -0.73 -0.34
CA GLU A 27 -10.21 -2.12 -0.35
C GLU A 27 -9.90 -2.85 0.96
N HIS A 28 -8.77 -2.51 1.58
CA HIS A 28 -8.27 -3.17 2.78
C HIS A 28 -8.51 -2.39 4.07
N CYS A 29 -9.28 -1.31 4.03
CA CYS A 29 -9.55 -0.46 5.18
C CYS A 29 -8.29 0.08 5.88
N VAL A 30 -7.22 0.33 5.12
CA VAL A 30 -6.00 0.97 5.61
C VAL A 30 -6.11 2.46 5.33
N SER A 31 -5.94 3.29 6.35
CA SER A 31 -5.93 4.74 6.17
C SER A 31 -4.68 5.20 5.43
N PRO A 32 -4.65 6.42 4.87
CA PRO A 32 -3.44 6.99 4.29
C PRO A 32 -2.27 7.12 5.28
N THR A 33 -2.54 7.08 6.60
CA THR A 33 -1.50 7.07 7.65
C THR A 33 -1.03 5.65 8.02
N GLY A 34 -1.58 4.63 7.36
CA GLY A 34 -1.30 3.21 7.59
C GLY A 34 -2.12 2.58 8.72
N GLU A 35 -3.05 3.30 9.34
CA GLU A 35 -3.88 2.76 10.42
C GLU A 35 -4.98 1.87 9.86
N PHE A 36 -5.19 0.68 10.44
CA PHE A 36 -6.32 -0.15 10.06
C PHE A 36 -7.62 0.41 10.66
N ASN A 37 -8.54 0.80 9.80
CA ASN A 37 -9.85 1.30 10.18
C ASN A 37 -10.86 0.15 10.28
N ALA A 38 -11.00 -0.38 11.49
CA ALA A 38 -11.95 -1.45 11.79
C ALA A 38 -13.43 -1.06 11.57
N ALA A 39 -13.76 0.23 11.38
CA ALA A 39 -15.12 0.67 11.06
C ALA A 39 -15.45 0.59 9.56
N CYS A 40 -14.47 0.33 8.69
CA CYS A 40 -14.65 0.24 7.24
C CYS A 40 -15.07 -1.16 6.77
N GLY A 41 -14.85 -2.21 7.58
CA GLY A 41 -15.20 -3.59 7.23
C GLY A 41 -15.78 -4.35 8.40
N ASP A 42 -16.79 -5.19 8.14
CA ASP A 42 -17.33 -6.13 9.12
C ASP A 42 -16.36 -7.32 9.29
N GLY A 43 -15.26 -7.14 10.03
CA GLY A 43 -14.37 -8.25 10.38
C GLY A 43 -12.88 -7.93 10.56
N PRO A 44 -12.07 -8.97 10.84
CA PRO A 44 -10.61 -8.86 10.88
C PRO A 44 -10.03 -8.47 9.50
N PRO A 45 -8.75 -8.08 9.43
CA PRO A 45 -8.08 -7.77 8.17
C PRO A 45 -8.31 -8.86 7.11
N SER A 46 -8.64 -8.44 5.88
CA SER A 46 -8.97 -9.36 4.79
C SER A 46 -7.85 -10.37 4.53
N GLU A 47 -8.22 -11.61 4.18
CA GLU A 47 -7.25 -12.61 3.71
C GLU A 47 -6.46 -12.04 2.52
N GLY A 48 -5.12 -12.02 2.64
CA GLY A 48 -4.24 -11.47 1.61
C GLY A 48 -3.64 -10.11 1.92
N LEU A 49 -4.07 -9.41 2.98
CA LEU A 49 -3.48 -8.11 3.35
C LEU A 49 -1.96 -8.20 3.53
N GLU A 50 -1.49 -9.23 4.22
CA GLU A 50 -0.07 -9.46 4.52
C GLU A 50 0.77 -9.80 3.29
N SER A 51 0.13 -10.15 2.16
CA SER A 51 0.82 -10.40 0.89
C SER A 51 1.32 -9.12 0.23
N VAL A 52 0.62 -7.99 0.44
CA VAL A 52 0.89 -6.70 -0.19
C VAL A 52 1.22 -5.59 0.80
N PHE A 53 0.80 -5.70 2.07
CA PHE A 53 1.21 -4.84 3.16
C PHE A 53 2.09 -5.58 4.17
N LEU A 54 2.94 -4.82 4.85
CA LEU A 54 3.72 -5.24 6.00
C LEU A 54 3.11 -4.60 7.25
N GLU A 55 2.76 -5.42 8.24
CA GLU A 55 2.38 -4.90 9.56
C GLU A 55 3.65 -4.44 10.31
N CYS A 56 3.66 -3.16 10.68
CA CYS A 56 4.70 -2.51 11.45
C CYS A 56 4.49 -2.75 12.95
N ARG A 57 5.55 -2.56 13.75
CA ARG A 57 5.51 -2.76 15.21
C ARG A 57 4.50 -1.87 15.95
N ASN A 58 4.10 -0.75 15.37
CA ASN A 58 3.11 0.16 15.92
C ASN A 58 1.66 -0.21 15.54
N GLY A 59 1.45 -1.32 14.81
CA GLY A 59 0.14 -1.73 14.31
C GLY A 59 -0.29 -1.07 12.99
N ASN A 60 0.58 -0.24 12.39
CA ASN A 60 0.31 0.35 11.08
C ASN A 60 0.70 -0.61 9.96
N TYR A 61 0.05 -0.50 8.81
CA TYR A 61 0.32 -1.26 7.60
C TYR A 61 1.10 -0.40 6.60
N CYS A 62 2.25 -0.91 6.18
CA CYS A 62 3.12 -0.26 5.21
C CYS A 62 3.07 -1.03 3.86
N PRO A 63 2.84 -0.35 2.72
CA PRO A 63 2.92 -0.99 1.41
C PRO A 63 4.25 -1.70 1.15
N ARG A 64 4.21 -2.91 0.58
CA ARG A 64 5.40 -3.59 0.06
C ARG A 64 5.73 -3.08 -1.34
N ALA A 65 6.11 -1.81 -1.43
CA ALA A 65 6.34 -1.10 -2.69
C ALA A 65 7.70 -0.40 -2.74
N LEU A 66 8.30 -0.35 -3.93
CA LEU A 66 9.40 0.55 -4.24
C LEU A 66 9.01 1.44 -5.43
N LEU A 67 9.14 2.75 -5.24
CA LEU A 67 8.93 3.77 -6.25
C LEU A 67 10.30 4.29 -6.69
N LEU A 68 10.60 4.21 -7.99
CA LEU A 68 11.87 4.63 -8.55
C LEU A 68 11.65 5.56 -9.74
N ASP A 69 12.29 6.71 -9.70
CA ASP A 69 12.35 7.65 -10.81
C ASP A 69 13.72 8.33 -10.83
N LEU A 70 14.19 8.71 -12.02
CA LEU A 70 15.42 9.49 -12.19
C LEU A 70 15.16 11.00 -12.03
N GLU A 71 13.89 11.40 -11.98
CA GLU A 71 13.45 12.77 -11.74
C GLU A 71 12.65 12.88 -10.42
N PRO A 72 12.89 13.90 -9.59
CA PRO A 72 12.27 14.00 -8.26
C PRO A 72 10.82 14.49 -8.29
N THR A 73 10.29 14.87 -9.46
CA THR A 73 9.01 15.57 -9.60
C THR A 73 7.79 14.69 -9.32
N VAL A 74 7.94 13.37 -9.38
CA VAL A 74 6.83 12.42 -9.36
C VAL A 74 6.76 11.59 -8.08
N ILE A 75 7.85 11.49 -7.32
CA ILE A 75 7.89 10.80 -6.02
C ILE A 75 7.52 11.82 -4.94
N VAL A 76 6.26 11.82 -4.49
CA VAL A 76 5.72 12.75 -3.48
C VAL A 76 4.90 11.99 -2.43
#